data_AF-A0A6M8VPN7-F1
#
_entry.id   AF-A0A6M8VPN7-F1
#
_cell.length_a   1.000
_cell.length_b   1.000
_cell.length_c   1.000
_cell.angle_alpha   90.00
_cell.angle_beta   90.00
_cell.angle_gamma   90.00
#
_symmetry.space_group_name_H-M   'P 1'
#
loop_
_entity.id
_entity.type
_entity.pdbx_description
1 polymer ?
#
loop_
_entity_poly.entity_id
_entity_poly.type
_entity_poly.pdbx_seq_one_letter_code
_entity_poly.pdbx_strand_id
1 'polypeptide(L)'
;MAEDHNDIRTGEDGFSYGWCYTDRKDGKEIRRWYRKTDYMKDEPYAEKTRDMLDKLGLPQPDDSEIFRGSHHDLLFLDSHGVVLRIGPTDVTDLINPGILQPLGWLEDPALTINRGGKDVPFTIAIYPGIELYENYLKEENRPELAGALRDILIETGQGTGDINRKGNTGIINITDEDGKTVVVEILLDPDDKYNSSDPQKIRSKKEKFAAALKKTADKSAALAITLSDAFRSAKNAKPFQKAFQKHQPLRNLFWRAFKDGTQPDEQARTDFWAECAAVTKAPKKLALSHWTSVITEDGKLTVTRTELTVDNVKLNTPWTSKISQGLKSKLRNGALSFLHKSVNKAAKVKKKKPRR
;
A
#
# COMPACT_ATOMS: atom_id res chain seq x y z
N MET A 1 -14.42 16.55 -29.88
CA MET A 1 -14.52 15.09 -30.12
C MET A 1 -13.40 14.48 -29.31
N ALA A 2 -13.72 13.89 -28.16
CA ALA A 2 -12.75 13.33 -27.23
C ALA A 2 -12.63 11.85 -27.54
N GLU A 3 -11.43 11.41 -27.92
CA GLU A 3 -11.14 10.00 -28.17
C GLU A 3 -11.00 9.26 -26.83
N ASP A 4 -11.81 8.21 -26.69
CA ASP A 4 -11.68 7.18 -25.66
C ASP A 4 -10.39 6.40 -25.90
N HIS A 5 -9.33 6.72 -25.16
CA HIS A 5 -8.13 5.88 -25.06
C HIS A 5 -8.16 5.10 -23.75
N ASN A 6 -8.97 4.04 -23.72
CA ASN A 6 -8.86 2.96 -22.73
C ASN A 6 -8.04 1.82 -23.36
N ASP A 7 -6.73 2.03 -23.49
CA ASP A 7 -5.82 0.99 -23.93
C ASP A 7 -5.03 0.52 -22.71
N ILE A 8 -5.61 -0.42 -21.96
CA ILE A 8 -4.90 -1.16 -20.91
C ILE A 8 -3.94 -2.09 -21.64
N ARG A 9 -2.71 -1.63 -21.89
CA ARG A 9 -1.66 -2.49 -22.40
C ARG A 9 -1.25 -3.46 -21.30
N THR A 10 -1.56 -4.74 -21.51
CA THR A 10 -0.97 -5.82 -20.73
C THR A 10 0.46 -6.03 -21.26
N GLY A 11 1.47 -5.73 -20.45
CA GLY A 11 2.84 -6.15 -20.73
C GLY A 11 2.97 -7.67 -20.77
N GLU A 12 4.10 -8.17 -21.26
CA GLU A 12 4.33 -9.60 -21.60
C GLU A 12 4.10 -10.60 -20.45
N ASP A 13 3.96 -10.15 -19.20
CA ASP A 13 3.75 -11.01 -18.01
C ASP A 13 2.47 -10.69 -17.19
N GLY A 14 1.50 -9.97 -17.77
CA GLY A 14 0.26 -9.61 -17.06
C GLY A 14 0.37 -8.44 -16.08
N PHE A 15 1.53 -7.76 -16.07
CA PHE A 15 1.71 -6.45 -15.46
C PHE A 15 1.07 -5.36 -16.32
N SER A 16 0.40 -4.41 -15.67
CA SER A 16 -0.15 -3.23 -16.32
C SER A 16 -0.07 -2.06 -15.36
N TYR A 17 0.62 -1.02 -15.80
CA TYR A 17 0.67 0.23 -15.05
C TYR A 17 -0.60 1.05 -15.33
N GLY A 18 -1.09 1.67 -14.27
CA GLY A 18 -2.24 2.55 -14.29
C GLY A 18 -1.83 4.03 -14.35
N TRP A 19 -2.82 4.86 -14.65
CA TRP A 19 -2.66 6.30 -14.65
C TRP A 19 -3.00 6.90 -13.28
N CYS A 20 -2.11 7.76 -12.79
CA CYS A 20 -2.37 8.56 -11.59
C CYS A 20 -3.07 9.88 -11.94
N TYR A 21 -4.19 10.15 -11.28
CA TYR A 21 -4.79 11.47 -11.21
C TYR A 21 -4.85 11.91 -9.74
N THR A 22 -3.83 12.65 -9.28
CA THR A 22 -3.83 13.24 -7.95
C THR A 22 -3.60 14.75 -8.01
N ASP A 23 -4.39 15.46 -7.19
CA ASP A 23 -4.19 16.87 -6.79
C ASP A 23 -4.01 17.91 -7.92
N ARG A 24 -4.93 17.94 -8.91
CA ARG A 24 -4.95 18.96 -9.99
C ARG A 24 -3.65 19.00 -10.83
N LYS A 25 -2.82 17.97 -10.77
CA LYS A 25 -1.60 17.82 -11.56
C LYS A 25 -1.85 16.74 -12.61
N ASP A 26 -1.29 16.93 -13.79
CA ASP A 26 -1.23 15.87 -14.80
C ASP A 26 -0.13 14.84 -14.49
N GLY A 27 0.78 15.17 -13.55
CA GLY A 27 1.88 14.30 -13.13
C GLY A 27 2.98 14.15 -14.15
N LYS A 28 2.99 14.97 -15.22
CA LYS A 28 3.87 14.75 -16.37
C LYS A 28 5.21 15.46 -16.25
N GLU A 29 5.33 16.45 -15.38
CA GLU A 29 6.52 17.31 -15.29
C GLU A 29 7.11 17.39 -13.88
N ILE A 30 8.44 17.49 -13.82
CA ILE A 30 9.15 17.76 -12.57
C ILE A 30 8.98 19.22 -12.19
N ARG A 31 8.54 19.45 -10.96
CA ARG A 31 8.58 20.77 -10.36
C ARG A 31 10.01 21.10 -9.93
N ARG A 32 10.76 21.75 -10.82
CA ARG A 32 12.18 22.14 -10.63
C ARG A 32 12.48 22.92 -9.34
N TRP A 33 11.45 23.51 -8.74
CA TRP A 33 11.52 24.26 -7.49
C TRP A 33 11.55 23.36 -6.24
N TYR A 34 11.08 22.12 -6.35
CA TYR A 34 11.05 21.12 -5.26
C TYR A 34 12.07 20.00 -5.47
N ARG A 35 12.33 19.63 -6.72
CA ARG A 35 13.26 18.56 -7.09
C ARG A 35 13.92 18.91 -8.42
N LYS A 36 15.24 18.76 -8.50
CA LYS A 36 16.00 18.98 -9.75
C LYS A 36 16.30 17.68 -10.52
N THR A 37 16.26 16.56 -9.82
CA THR A 37 16.59 15.22 -10.36
C THR A 37 15.35 14.53 -10.92
N ASP A 38 15.43 14.02 -12.13
CA ASP A 38 14.51 13.03 -12.69
C ASP A 38 15.05 11.63 -12.40
N TYR A 39 14.38 10.86 -11.52
CA TYR A 39 14.86 9.54 -11.15
C TYR A 39 14.77 8.50 -12.27
N MET A 40 14.05 8.82 -13.35
CA MET A 40 13.87 7.97 -14.51
C MET A 40 14.78 8.36 -15.69
N LYS A 41 15.41 9.55 -15.64
CA LYS A 41 16.21 10.09 -16.77
C LYS A 41 17.62 10.52 -16.38
N ASP A 42 17.84 11.00 -15.17
CA ASP A 42 19.14 11.52 -14.74
C ASP A 42 20.00 10.42 -14.12
N GLU A 43 21.22 10.25 -14.63
CA GLU A 43 22.18 9.32 -14.04
C GLU A 43 22.81 9.87 -12.74
N PRO A 44 23.15 9.01 -11.76
CA PRO A 44 23.04 7.54 -11.77
C PRO A 44 21.68 6.98 -11.30
N TYR A 45 20.68 7.84 -11.09
CA TYR A 45 19.37 7.44 -10.53
C TYR A 45 18.54 6.65 -11.52
N ALA A 46 18.61 6.98 -12.81
CA ALA A 46 17.91 6.29 -13.87
C ALA A 46 18.39 4.83 -14.00
N GLU A 47 19.71 4.60 -14.04
CA GLU A 47 20.29 3.25 -13.99
C GLU A 47 19.83 2.49 -12.76
N LYS A 48 19.93 3.10 -11.58
CA LYS A 48 19.52 2.44 -10.35
C LYS A 48 18.04 2.08 -10.32
N THR A 49 17.19 2.93 -10.89
CA THR A 49 15.74 2.66 -10.99
C THR A 49 15.49 1.46 -11.90
N ARG A 50 16.13 1.42 -13.07
CA ARG A 50 16.02 0.28 -14.00
C ARG A 50 16.42 -1.03 -13.31
N ASP A 51 17.60 -1.05 -12.67
CA ASP A 51 18.10 -2.22 -11.95
C ASP A 51 17.13 -2.71 -10.86
N MET A 52 16.57 -1.79 -10.08
CA MET A 52 15.64 -2.16 -9.01
C MET A 52 14.30 -2.66 -9.56
N LEU A 53 13.79 -2.09 -10.65
CA LEU A 53 12.58 -2.60 -11.33
C LEU A 53 12.82 -4.00 -11.93
N ASP A 54 13.99 -4.23 -12.53
CA ASP A 54 14.36 -5.54 -13.07
C ASP A 54 14.50 -6.59 -11.96
N LYS A 55 15.10 -6.22 -10.82
CA LYS A 55 15.13 -7.08 -9.62
C LYS A 55 13.71 -7.41 -9.17
N LEU A 56 12.82 -6.43 -9.13
CA LEU A 56 11.41 -6.66 -8.83
C LEU A 56 10.68 -7.51 -9.87
N GLY A 57 11.27 -7.75 -11.05
CA GLY A 57 10.65 -8.50 -12.14
C GLY A 57 9.53 -7.69 -12.81
N LEU A 58 9.65 -6.37 -12.79
CA LEU A 58 8.66 -5.46 -13.35
C LEU A 58 9.12 -4.95 -14.71
N PRO A 59 8.21 -4.79 -15.68
CA PRO A 59 8.55 -4.13 -16.94
C PRO A 59 8.92 -2.66 -16.68
N GLN A 60 9.79 -2.12 -17.51
CA GLN A 60 10.14 -0.70 -17.47
C GLN A 60 8.91 0.13 -17.90
N PRO A 61 8.52 1.17 -17.13
CA PRO A 61 7.34 1.97 -17.44
C PRO A 61 7.58 2.90 -18.64
N ASP A 62 6.53 3.11 -19.43
CA ASP A 62 6.52 4.17 -20.44
C ASP A 62 6.44 5.55 -19.77
N ASP A 63 6.92 6.60 -20.46
CA ASP A 63 6.94 7.97 -19.96
C ASP A 63 5.55 8.49 -19.52
N SER A 64 4.47 7.92 -20.07
CA SER A 64 3.07 8.23 -19.74
C SER A 64 2.54 7.52 -18.49
N GLU A 65 3.21 6.47 -18.03
CA GLU A 65 2.84 5.67 -16.86
C GLU A 65 3.51 6.18 -15.58
N ILE A 66 4.44 7.12 -15.73
CA ILE A 66 5.22 7.69 -14.64
C ILE A 66 4.52 8.95 -14.12
N PHE A 67 4.10 8.92 -12.87
CA PHE A 67 3.65 10.13 -12.19
C PHE A 67 4.84 10.81 -11.51
N ARG A 68 5.26 11.94 -12.06
CA ARG A 68 6.33 12.78 -11.52
C ARG A 68 5.82 13.63 -10.35
N GLY A 69 6.02 13.14 -9.13
CA GLY A 69 5.62 13.83 -7.90
C GLY A 69 6.60 14.93 -7.47
N SER A 70 6.32 15.54 -6.31
CA SER A 70 7.14 16.64 -5.78
C SER A 70 8.54 16.19 -5.36
N HIS A 71 8.63 15.01 -4.74
CA HIS A 71 9.88 14.44 -4.21
C HIS A 71 10.11 12.99 -4.60
N HIS A 72 9.10 12.34 -5.15
CA HIS A 72 9.11 10.93 -5.54
C HIS A 72 8.39 10.78 -6.87
N ASP A 73 8.83 9.83 -7.68
CA ASP A 73 8.03 9.33 -8.78
C ASP A 73 7.13 8.20 -8.27
N LEU A 74 5.92 8.11 -8.81
CA LEU A 74 4.96 7.07 -8.46
C LEU A 74 4.62 6.24 -9.70
N LEU A 75 4.63 4.92 -9.54
CA LEU A 75 4.08 3.98 -10.52
C LEU A 75 2.91 3.25 -9.88
N PHE A 76 1.79 3.20 -10.58
CA PHE A 76 0.59 2.52 -10.12
C PHE A 76 0.54 1.17 -10.83
N LEU A 77 0.69 0.07 -10.11
CA LEU A 77 0.61 -1.26 -10.72
C LEU A 77 -0.81 -1.79 -10.55
N ASP A 78 -1.71 -1.30 -11.40
CA ASP A 78 -3.16 -1.51 -11.26
C ASP A 78 -3.54 -3.00 -11.26
N SER A 79 -2.84 -3.82 -12.06
CA SER A 79 -3.08 -5.26 -12.11
C SER A 79 -2.77 -6.00 -10.79
N HIS A 80 -1.97 -5.38 -9.92
CA HIS A 80 -1.50 -5.96 -8.66
C HIS A 80 -1.92 -5.16 -7.42
N GLY A 81 -2.64 -4.04 -7.59
CA GLY A 81 -3.18 -3.24 -6.49
C GLY A 81 -2.09 -2.65 -5.59
N VAL A 82 -0.93 -2.30 -6.15
CA VAL A 82 0.18 -1.69 -5.41
C VAL A 82 0.61 -0.38 -6.05
N VAL A 83 1.28 0.46 -5.26
CA VAL A 83 1.89 1.72 -5.70
C VAL A 83 3.38 1.66 -5.38
N LEU A 84 4.22 1.88 -6.38
CA LEU A 84 5.65 2.04 -6.19
C LEU A 84 5.96 3.51 -5.98
N ARG A 85 6.77 3.79 -4.96
CA ARG A 85 7.31 5.12 -4.66
C ARG A 85 8.82 5.09 -4.87
N ILE A 86 9.30 5.92 -5.79
CA ILE A 86 10.69 5.95 -6.25
C ILE A 86 11.31 7.28 -5.84
N GLY A 87 12.41 7.24 -5.07
CA GLY A 87 13.11 8.42 -4.60
C GLY A 87 13.63 8.30 -3.17
N PRO A 88 14.11 9.40 -2.57
CA PRO A 88 14.72 9.39 -1.26
C PRO A 88 13.69 9.09 -0.17
N THR A 89 13.77 7.90 0.43
CA THR A 89 12.84 7.45 1.48
C THR A 89 13.62 6.76 2.60
N ASP A 90 13.58 7.32 3.81
CA ASP A 90 14.01 6.58 5.00
C ASP A 90 12.79 5.86 5.58
N VAL A 91 12.59 4.61 5.18
CA VAL A 91 11.45 3.81 5.64
C VAL A 91 11.46 3.65 7.17
N THR A 92 12.63 3.66 7.81
CA THR A 92 12.74 3.51 9.27
C THR A 92 12.21 4.73 10.03
N ASP A 93 12.30 5.93 9.45
CA ASP A 93 11.68 7.14 10.02
C ASP A 93 10.15 7.05 10.00
N LEU A 94 9.61 6.44 8.95
CA LEU A 94 8.18 6.36 8.67
C LEU A 94 7.45 5.23 9.40
N ILE A 95 8.16 4.45 10.21
CA ILE A 95 7.56 3.41 11.07
C ILE A 95 6.64 4.10 12.08
N ASN A 96 5.34 4.06 11.81
CA ASN A 96 4.31 4.66 12.65
C ASN A 96 2.98 3.93 12.45
N PRO A 97 2.26 3.62 13.54
CA PRO A 97 0.96 2.94 13.47
C PRO A 97 -0.15 3.70 12.70
N GLY A 98 -0.09 5.02 12.60
CA GLY A 98 -1.02 5.84 11.82
C GLY A 98 -0.60 6.11 10.36
N ILE A 99 0.57 5.61 9.94
CA ILE A 99 1.10 5.83 8.59
C ILE A 99 1.08 4.50 7.82
N LEU A 100 0.68 4.56 6.55
CA LEU A 100 0.67 3.39 5.68
C LEU A 100 2.09 2.83 5.56
N GLN A 101 2.26 1.57 5.95
CA GLN A 101 3.56 0.91 5.90
C GLN A 101 3.70 0.13 4.59
N PRO A 102 4.88 0.18 3.93
CA PRO A 102 5.10 -0.52 2.67
C PRO A 102 4.97 -2.05 2.83
N LEU A 103 4.66 -2.73 1.73
CA LEU A 103 4.81 -4.17 1.59
C LEU A 103 6.30 -4.58 1.64
N GLY A 104 7.16 -3.74 1.07
CA GLY A 104 8.60 -3.96 1.05
C GLY A 104 9.30 -2.84 0.29
N TRP A 105 10.63 -2.85 0.29
CA TRP A 105 11.43 -1.87 -0.43
C TRP A 105 12.79 -2.42 -0.83
N LEU A 106 13.33 -1.87 -1.91
CA LEU A 106 14.74 -1.99 -2.31
C LEU A 106 15.40 -0.63 -2.11
N GLU A 107 16.61 -0.60 -1.57
CA GLU A 107 17.35 0.64 -1.30
C GLU A 107 18.79 0.51 -1.77
N ASP A 108 19.36 1.61 -2.26
CA ASP A 108 20.79 1.73 -2.52
C ASP A 108 21.39 2.66 -1.45
N PRO A 109 22.10 2.10 -0.45
CA PRO A 109 22.68 2.91 0.62
C PRO A 109 23.89 3.73 0.16
N ALA A 110 24.50 3.40 -0.99
CA ALA A 110 25.62 4.15 -1.55
C ALA A 110 25.15 5.38 -2.35
N LEU A 111 23.92 5.34 -2.88
CA LEU A 111 23.31 6.46 -3.59
C LEU A 111 22.35 7.23 -2.67
N THR A 112 22.83 8.31 -2.06
CA THR A 112 22.03 9.14 -1.15
C THR A 112 21.69 10.49 -1.76
N ILE A 113 20.55 11.05 -1.34
CA ILE A 113 20.08 12.39 -1.73
C ILE A 113 19.89 13.20 -0.46
N ASN A 114 20.44 14.42 -0.42
CA ASN A 114 20.23 15.32 0.70
C ASN A 114 18.80 15.88 0.69
N ARG A 115 18.02 15.58 1.72
CA ARG A 115 16.65 16.06 1.92
C ARG A 115 16.51 16.56 3.34
N GLY A 116 16.13 17.84 3.48
CA GLY A 116 15.92 18.45 4.81
C GLY A 116 17.18 18.46 5.69
N GLY A 117 18.37 18.54 5.09
CA GLY A 117 19.65 18.50 5.81
C GLY A 117 20.12 17.10 6.21
N LYS A 118 19.46 16.05 5.70
CA LYS A 118 19.80 14.65 5.98
C LYS A 118 20.01 13.89 4.68
N ASP A 119 21.02 13.03 4.65
CA ASP A 119 21.24 12.13 3.53
C ASP A 119 20.30 10.92 3.65
N VAL A 120 19.48 10.73 2.62
CA VAL A 120 18.44 9.70 2.58
C VAL A 120 18.75 8.76 1.41
N PRO A 121 18.73 7.43 1.60
CA PRO A 121 19.04 6.49 0.53
C PRO A 121 18.00 6.54 -0.59
N PHE A 122 18.47 6.34 -1.82
CA PHE A 122 17.60 6.14 -2.97
C PHE A 122 16.85 4.81 -2.83
N THR A 123 15.52 4.85 -2.89
CA THR A 123 14.67 3.73 -2.52
C THR A 123 13.51 3.58 -3.51
N ILE A 124 13.19 2.33 -3.85
CA ILE A 124 11.90 1.95 -4.43
C ILE A 124 11.11 1.20 -3.36
N ALA A 125 10.07 1.82 -2.83
CA ALA A 125 9.18 1.24 -1.83
C ALA A 125 7.82 0.88 -2.45
N ILE A 126 7.35 -0.33 -2.17
CA ILE A 126 6.07 -0.85 -2.67
C ILE A 126 5.03 -0.70 -1.57
N TYR A 127 3.98 0.08 -1.81
CA TYR A 127 2.88 0.27 -0.87
C TYR A 127 1.63 -0.50 -1.32
N PRO A 128 0.85 -1.04 -0.37
CA PRO A 128 -0.45 -1.60 -0.70
C PRO A 128 -1.38 -0.47 -1.16
N GLY A 129 -2.11 -0.70 -2.25
CA GLY A 129 -3.18 0.19 -2.63
C GLY A 129 -4.36 0.04 -1.66
N ILE A 130 -4.79 1.17 -1.10
CA ILE A 130 -5.93 1.28 -0.17
C ILE A 130 -6.85 2.37 -0.67
N GLU A 131 -8.13 2.34 -0.28
CA GLU A 131 -9.08 3.33 -0.77
C GLU A 131 -8.87 4.72 -0.15
N LEU A 132 -9.02 5.80 -0.92
CA LEU A 132 -8.99 7.16 -0.38
C LEU A 132 -10.16 7.43 0.59
N TYR A 133 -9.87 8.06 1.71
CA TYR A 133 -10.86 8.40 2.73
C TYR A 133 -12.01 9.26 2.18
N GLU A 134 -11.73 10.14 1.21
CA GLU A 134 -12.76 10.96 0.57
C GLU A 134 -13.80 10.17 -0.24
N ASN A 135 -13.47 8.96 -0.69
CA ASN A 135 -14.41 8.10 -1.40
C ASN A 135 -15.32 7.36 -0.42
N TYR A 136 -14.74 6.84 0.66
CA TYR A 136 -15.47 6.32 1.81
C TYR A 136 -16.50 7.33 2.35
N LEU A 137 -16.16 8.62 2.44
CA LEU A 137 -17.09 9.65 2.90
C LEU A 137 -18.33 9.83 2.00
N LYS A 138 -18.29 9.36 0.75
CA LYS A 138 -19.41 9.45 -0.22
C LYS A 138 -20.30 8.21 -0.21
N GLU A 139 -19.94 7.15 0.51
CA GLU A 139 -20.71 5.92 0.57
C GLU A 139 -21.93 6.05 1.52
N GLU A 140 -23.10 5.60 1.07
CA GLU A 140 -24.35 5.68 1.85
C GLU A 140 -24.37 4.72 3.05
N ASN A 141 -23.85 3.50 2.88
CA ASN A 141 -23.85 2.44 3.90
C ASN A 141 -22.42 2.11 4.35
N ARG A 142 -21.64 3.15 4.67
CA ARG A 142 -20.23 3.00 5.00
C ARG A 142 -20.03 2.36 6.38
N PRO A 143 -19.05 1.46 6.57
CA PRO A 143 -18.76 0.90 7.88
C PRO A 143 -18.28 1.97 8.87
N GLU A 144 -18.39 1.72 10.18
CA GLU A 144 -17.98 2.70 11.20
C GLU A 144 -16.46 2.93 11.21
N LEU A 145 -16.05 4.16 11.51
CA LEU A 145 -14.65 4.53 11.71
C LEU A 145 -14.19 4.05 13.10
N ALA A 146 -13.10 3.30 13.15
CA ALA A 146 -12.49 2.79 14.36
C ALA A 146 -11.15 3.48 14.65
N GLY A 147 -11.03 4.03 15.85
CA GLY A 147 -9.87 4.84 16.25
C GLY A 147 -9.88 6.23 15.62
N ALA A 148 -8.88 7.05 15.97
CA ALA A 148 -8.73 8.40 15.46
C ALA A 148 -7.30 8.61 14.96
N LEU A 149 -7.14 8.85 13.65
CA LEU A 149 -5.82 9.02 13.02
C LEU A 149 -5.02 10.17 13.66
N ARG A 150 -5.70 11.28 13.95
CA ARG A 150 -5.07 12.44 14.60
C ARG A 150 -4.45 12.05 15.95
N ASP A 151 -5.20 11.31 16.76
CA ASP A 151 -4.81 10.98 18.13
C ASP A 151 -3.63 10.00 18.12
N ILE A 152 -3.68 8.95 17.29
CA ILE A 152 -2.58 7.98 17.21
C ILE A 152 -1.27 8.65 16.73
N LEU A 153 -1.37 9.61 15.79
CA LEU A 153 -0.21 10.36 15.31
C LEU A 153 0.38 11.24 16.42
N ILE A 154 -0.45 11.97 17.16
CA ILE A 154 0.00 12.80 18.28
C ILE A 154 0.67 11.94 19.36
N GLU A 155 0.04 10.84 19.76
CA GLU A 155 0.57 9.96 20.81
C GLU A 155 1.92 9.33 20.42
N THR A 156 2.07 8.98 19.15
CA THR A 156 3.31 8.41 18.60
C THR A 156 4.34 9.48 18.22
N GLY A 157 4.03 10.76 18.46
CA GLY A 157 4.95 11.88 18.28
C GLY A 157 5.14 12.32 16.82
N GLN A 158 4.13 12.12 15.99
CA GLN A 158 4.08 12.64 14.63
C GLN A 158 3.28 13.94 14.58
N GLY A 159 3.74 14.89 13.75
CA GLY A 159 2.89 15.98 13.30
C GLY A 159 1.63 15.49 12.58
N THR A 160 0.60 16.33 12.55
CA THR A 160 -0.73 16.02 11.99
C THR A 160 -1.12 16.93 10.84
N GLY A 161 -0.19 17.71 10.28
CA GLY A 161 -0.50 18.74 9.29
C GLY A 161 -1.16 18.18 8.03
N ASP A 162 -0.76 16.99 7.59
CA ASP A 162 -1.27 16.43 6.34
C ASP A 162 -2.59 15.68 6.43
N ILE A 163 -3.10 15.35 7.62
CA ILE A 163 -4.36 14.59 7.72
C ILE A 163 -5.55 15.38 7.16
N ASN A 164 -5.46 16.71 7.17
CA ASN A 164 -6.50 17.60 6.64
C ASN A 164 -6.37 17.86 5.14
N ARG A 165 -5.31 17.35 4.49
CA ARG A 165 -5.12 17.54 3.05
C ARG A 165 -5.96 16.53 2.28
N LYS A 166 -6.78 17.06 1.37
CA LYS A 166 -7.59 16.23 0.47
C LYS A 166 -6.69 15.26 -0.30
N GLY A 167 -7.03 13.97 -0.24
CA GLY A 167 -6.35 12.91 -0.99
C GLY A 167 -5.08 12.37 -0.34
N ASN A 168 -4.76 12.76 0.90
CA ASN A 168 -3.57 12.23 1.61
C ASN A 168 -3.90 11.21 2.72
N THR A 169 -5.17 10.91 2.96
CA THR A 169 -5.59 9.83 3.85
C THR A 169 -6.37 8.77 3.08
N GLY A 170 -6.18 7.51 3.49
CA GLY A 170 -6.88 6.34 2.98
C GLY A 170 -7.51 5.53 4.10
N ILE A 171 -8.23 4.47 3.74
CA ILE A 171 -8.91 3.59 4.68
C ILE A 171 -8.49 2.14 4.54
N ILE A 172 -8.42 1.44 5.67
CA ILE A 172 -8.23 0.00 5.75
C ILE A 172 -9.42 -0.62 6.49
N ASN A 173 -10.18 -1.46 5.81
CA ASN A 173 -11.26 -2.23 6.43
C ASN A 173 -10.68 -3.34 7.31
N ILE A 174 -11.14 -3.47 8.54
CA ILE A 174 -10.75 -4.52 9.47
C ILE A 174 -12.00 -5.16 10.07
N THR A 175 -11.83 -6.33 10.67
CA THR A 175 -12.85 -6.96 11.52
C THR A 175 -12.60 -6.55 12.97
N ASP A 176 -13.60 -5.98 13.64
CA ASP A 176 -13.53 -5.62 15.05
C ASP A 176 -13.60 -6.85 15.97
N GLU A 177 -13.88 -6.67 17.26
CA GLU A 177 -13.96 -7.77 18.24
C GLU A 177 -15.29 -8.52 18.18
N ASP A 178 -16.34 -7.88 17.66
CA ASP A 178 -17.68 -8.43 17.54
C ASP A 178 -17.91 -9.09 16.16
N GLY A 179 -16.87 -9.14 15.32
CA GLY A 179 -16.94 -9.71 13.98
C GLY A 179 -17.50 -8.74 12.92
N LYS A 180 -17.75 -7.48 13.28
CA LYS A 180 -18.26 -6.45 12.37
C LYS A 180 -17.12 -5.84 11.58
N THR A 181 -17.41 -5.45 10.33
CA THR A 181 -16.47 -4.67 9.53
C THR A 181 -16.47 -3.23 10.00
N VAL A 182 -15.29 -2.71 10.33
CA VAL A 182 -15.02 -1.30 10.64
C VAL A 182 -13.87 -0.80 9.77
N VAL A 183 -13.69 0.51 9.66
CA VAL A 183 -12.62 1.13 8.86
C VAL A 183 -11.64 1.88 9.74
N VAL A 184 -10.36 1.87 9.37
CA VAL A 184 -9.32 2.65 10.03
C VAL A 184 -8.77 3.65 9.02
N GLU A 185 -8.79 4.94 9.36
CA GLU A 185 -8.16 5.99 8.55
C GLU A 185 -6.64 5.98 8.76
N ILE A 186 -5.88 6.05 7.67
CA ILE A 186 -4.42 5.94 7.63
C ILE A 186 -3.84 7.04 6.75
N LEU A 187 -2.72 7.64 7.18
CA LEU A 187 -1.97 8.62 6.39
C LEU A 187 -1.19 7.90 5.27
N LEU A 188 -1.32 8.37 4.02
CA LEU A 188 -0.70 7.75 2.84
C LEU A 188 0.73 8.24 2.60
N ASP A 189 0.90 9.55 2.45
CA ASP A 189 2.17 10.18 2.11
C ASP A 189 2.51 11.29 3.11
N PRO A 190 3.20 10.98 4.22
CA PRO A 190 3.63 12.00 5.17
C PRO A 190 4.68 12.93 4.54
N ASP A 191 4.43 14.23 4.56
CA ASP A 191 5.44 15.25 4.25
C ASP A 191 6.26 15.56 5.51
N ASP A 192 7.59 15.43 5.43
CA ASP A 192 8.52 15.66 6.54
C ASP A 192 8.35 17.05 7.19
N LYS A 193 7.87 18.05 6.45
CA LYS A 193 7.62 19.40 6.97
C LYS A 193 6.35 19.47 7.82
N TYR A 194 5.29 18.75 7.42
CA TYR A 194 3.95 18.85 8.02
C TYR A 194 3.66 17.72 9.01
N ASN A 195 4.43 16.65 8.91
CA ASN A 195 4.37 15.47 9.75
C ASN A 195 5.78 15.16 10.29
N SER A 196 6.55 16.18 10.67
CA SER A 196 7.83 15.95 11.36
C SER A 196 7.60 15.07 12.59
N SER A 197 8.52 14.14 12.82
CA SER A 197 8.50 13.28 14.00
C SER A 197 9.35 13.88 15.11
N ASP A 198 8.97 13.61 16.36
CA ASP A 198 9.81 13.90 17.53
C ASP A 198 11.19 13.22 17.38
N PRO A 199 12.31 13.97 17.43
CA PRO A 199 13.64 13.43 17.18
C PRO A 199 14.05 12.30 18.14
N GLN A 200 13.64 12.35 19.40
CA GLN A 200 13.96 11.31 20.39
C GLN A 200 13.18 10.03 20.09
N LYS A 201 11.90 10.14 19.75
CA LYS A 201 11.08 8.98 19.37
C LYS A 201 11.57 8.34 18.07
N ILE A 202 11.99 9.13 17.06
CA ILE A 202 12.62 8.58 15.84
C ILE A 202 13.85 7.76 16.19
N ARG A 203 14.77 8.35 16.97
CA ARG A 203 16.02 7.68 17.35
C ARG A 203 15.73 6.36 18.06
N SER A 204 14.81 6.36 19.03
CA SER A 204 14.39 5.15 19.74
C SER A 204 13.78 4.11 18.80
N LYS A 205 12.94 4.53 17.84
CA LYS A 205 12.38 3.63 16.81
C LYS A 205 13.47 2.98 15.96
N LYS A 206 14.47 3.74 15.51
CA LYS A 206 15.60 3.21 14.73
C LYS A 206 16.43 2.22 15.51
N GLU A 207 16.77 2.54 16.75
CA GLU A 207 17.53 1.63 17.64
C GLU A 207 16.76 0.32 17.86
N LYS A 208 15.44 0.39 18.07
CA LYS A 208 14.56 -0.78 18.20
C LYS A 208 14.46 -1.59 16.91
N PHE A 209 14.31 -0.93 15.77
CA PHE A 209 14.28 -1.61 14.48
C PHE A 209 15.60 -2.31 14.19
N ALA A 210 16.74 -1.65 14.42
CA ALA A 210 18.06 -2.25 14.26
C ALA A 210 18.27 -3.45 15.19
N ALA A 211 17.84 -3.35 16.45
CA ALA A 211 17.89 -4.46 17.40
C ALA A 211 16.99 -5.63 16.98
N ALA A 212 15.76 -5.35 16.51
CA ALA A 212 14.84 -6.36 16.02
C ALA A 212 15.34 -7.03 14.74
N LEU A 213 15.96 -6.27 13.84
CA LEU A 213 16.58 -6.79 12.62
C LEU A 213 17.78 -7.68 12.95
N LYS A 214 18.65 -7.28 13.88
CA LYS A 214 19.75 -8.14 14.36
C LYS A 214 19.25 -9.46 14.95
N LYS A 215 18.10 -9.42 15.64
CA LYS A 215 17.49 -10.59 16.26
C LYS A 215 16.86 -11.53 15.24
N THR A 216 16.16 -10.98 14.25
CA THR A 216 15.30 -11.75 13.33
C THR A 216 15.93 -12.06 11.98
N ALA A 217 16.93 -11.27 11.57
CA ALA A 217 17.47 -11.24 10.20
C ALA A 217 16.40 -11.06 9.11
N ASP A 218 15.25 -10.46 9.46
CA ASP A 218 14.11 -10.30 8.57
C ASP A 218 13.48 -8.91 8.77
N LYS A 219 13.50 -8.08 7.73
CA LYS A 219 12.99 -6.70 7.80
C LYS A 219 11.47 -6.66 8.07
N SER A 220 10.71 -7.66 7.64
CA SER A 220 9.27 -7.76 7.91
C SER A 220 8.98 -7.99 9.39
N ALA A 221 9.68 -8.94 9.99
CA ALA A 221 9.57 -9.29 11.39
C ALA A 221 10.08 -8.15 12.26
N ALA A 222 11.19 -7.52 11.88
CA ALA A 222 11.71 -6.33 12.55
C ALA A 222 10.67 -5.20 12.56
N LEU A 223 10.05 -4.90 11.41
CA LEU A 223 9.01 -3.88 11.29
C LEU A 223 7.81 -4.19 12.19
N ALA A 224 7.33 -5.44 12.18
CA ALA A 224 6.21 -5.86 13.01
C ALA A 224 6.51 -5.75 14.52
N ILE A 225 7.72 -6.13 14.95
CA ILE A 225 8.18 -5.99 16.34
C ILE A 225 8.24 -4.52 16.74
N THR A 226 8.86 -3.67 15.91
CA THR A 226 8.98 -2.23 16.19
C THR A 226 7.62 -1.56 16.28
N LEU A 227 6.68 -1.89 15.38
CA LEU A 227 5.32 -1.35 15.43
C LEU A 227 4.54 -1.87 16.63
N SER A 228 4.65 -3.15 16.98
CA SER A 228 4.00 -3.71 18.16
C SER A 228 4.38 -2.97 19.45
N ASP A 229 5.63 -2.54 19.56
CA ASP A 229 6.09 -1.71 20.67
C ASP A 229 5.49 -0.31 20.62
N ALA A 230 5.49 0.34 19.45
CA ALA A 230 4.84 1.64 19.26
C ALA A 230 3.33 1.60 19.59
N PHE A 231 2.64 0.52 19.24
CA PHE A 231 1.23 0.28 19.58
C PHE A 231 1.01 0.11 21.08
N ARG A 232 1.91 -0.59 21.80
CA ARG A 232 1.79 -0.82 23.25
C ARG A 232 1.78 0.48 24.04
N SER A 233 2.51 1.49 23.58
CA SER A 233 2.61 2.78 24.24
C SER A 233 1.46 3.74 23.93
N ALA A 234 0.63 3.45 22.92
CA ALA A 234 -0.45 4.33 22.47
C ALA A 234 -1.84 3.82 22.92
N LYS A 235 -2.71 4.74 23.29
CA LYS A 235 -4.11 4.46 23.62
C LYS A 235 -4.87 4.18 22.33
N ASN A 236 -5.87 3.30 22.40
CA ASN A 236 -6.72 2.97 21.25
C ASN A 236 -5.95 2.51 19.99
N ALA A 237 -4.77 1.91 20.19
CA ALA A 237 -3.90 1.40 19.13
C ALA A 237 -4.42 0.14 18.42
N LYS A 238 -5.35 -0.59 19.04
CA LYS A 238 -5.81 -1.92 18.59
C LYS A 238 -6.38 -1.92 17.15
N PRO A 239 -7.23 -0.97 16.73
CA PRO A 239 -7.68 -0.89 15.33
C PRO A 239 -6.52 -0.71 14.35
N PHE A 240 -5.58 0.19 14.66
CA PHE A 240 -4.40 0.44 13.82
C PHE A 240 -3.47 -0.79 13.75
N GLN A 241 -3.33 -1.55 14.84
CA GLN A 241 -2.59 -2.81 14.84
C GLN A 241 -3.23 -3.83 13.89
N LYS A 242 -4.56 -4.00 13.95
CA LYS A 242 -5.29 -4.86 13.02
C LYS A 242 -5.14 -4.39 11.57
N ALA A 243 -5.18 -3.08 11.32
CA ALA A 243 -4.99 -2.49 10.00
C ALA A 243 -3.58 -2.77 9.45
N PHE A 244 -2.54 -2.63 10.29
CA PHE A 244 -1.18 -3.02 9.93
C PHE A 244 -1.08 -4.52 9.59
N GLN A 245 -1.63 -5.37 10.45
CA GLN A 245 -1.62 -6.84 10.30
C GLN A 245 -2.29 -7.30 9.00
N LYS A 246 -3.27 -6.55 8.48
CA LYS A 246 -3.99 -6.90 7.25
C LYS A 246 -3.08 -7.18 6.06
N HIS A 247 -1.99 -6.44 5.92
CA HIS A 247 -1.04 -6.57 4.81
C HIS A 247 0.23 -7.36 5.18
N GLN A 248 0.34 -7.85 6.42
CA GLN A 248 1.52 -8.58 6.89
C GLN A 248 1.82 -9.86 6.07
N PRO A 249 0.82 -10.64 5.61
CA PRO A 249 1.11 -11.79 4.76
C PRO A 249 1.87 -11.42 3.47
N LEU A 250 1.47 -10.32 2.82
CA LEU A 250 2.12 -9.83 1.61
C LEU A 250 3.53 -9.28 1.89
N ARG A 251 3.73 -8.59 3.03
CA ARG A 251 5.07 -8.15 3.47
C ARG A 251 6.02 -9.32 3.57
N ASN A 252 5.58 -10.39 4.22
CA ASN A 252 6.42 -11.56 4.42
C ASN A 252 6.72 -12.29 3.10
N LEU A 253 5.78 -12.33 2.15
CA LEU A 253 6.05 -12.86 0.81
C LEU A 253 7.12 -12.03 0.09
N PHE A 254 7.02 -10.70 0.15
CA PHE A 254 8.07 -9.81 -0.38
C PHE A 254 9.44 -10.12 0.24
N TRP A 255 9.53 -10.14 1.57
CA TRP A 255 10.81 -10.35 2.25
C TRP A 255 11.37 -11.76 2.11
N ARG A 256 10.56 -12.75 1.73
CA ARG A 256 11.04 -14.07 1.29
C ARG A 256 11.69 -13.99 -0.09
N ALA A 257 11.10 -13.24 -1.00
CA ALA A 257 11.59 -13.08 -2.37
C ALA A 257 12.87 -12.25 -2.47
N PHE A 258 13.01 -11.20 -1.66
CA PHE A 258 14.04 -10.18 -1.84
C PHE A 258 15.09 -10.11 -0.70
N LYS A 259 15.39 -11.24 -0.05
CA LYS A 259 16.38 -11.29 1.04
C LYS A 259 17.72 -10.71 0.59
N ASP A 260 18.23 -9.71 1.34
CA ASP A 260 19.56 -9.11 1.24
C ASP A 260 20.06 -8.64 -0.15
N GLY A 261 19.14 -8.37 -1.09
CA GLY A 261 19.33 -7.39 -2.18
C GLY A 261 20.31 -7.72 -3.31
N THR A 262 21.00 -8.86 -3.28
CA THR A 262 21.93 -9.25 -4.37
C THR A 262 21.20 -9.95 -5.51
N GLN A 263 20.40 -10.98 -5.23
CA GLN A 263 19.53 -11.63 -6.22
C GLN A 263 18.21 -12.09 -5.58
N PRO A 264 17.05 -11.82 -6.19
CA PRO A 264 15.78 -12.31 -5.71
C PRO A 264 15.63 -13.82 -5.93
N ASP A 265 14.90 -14.49 -5.03
CA ASP A 265 14.36 -15.83 -5.30
C ASP A 265 13.23 -15.71 -6.32
N GLU A 266 13.45 -16.25 -7.53
CA GLU A 266 12.53 -16.09 -8.66
C GLU A 266 11.14 -16.69 -8.41
N GLN A 267 11.07 -17.84 -7.74
CA GLN A 267 9.80 -18.49 -7.44
C GLN A 267 9.05 -17.70 -6.36
N ALA A 268 9.72 -17.31 -5.29
CA ALA A 268 9.12 -16.49 -4.25
C ALA A 268 8.70 -15.11 -4.77
N ARG A 269 9.45 -14.52 -5.71
CA ARG A 269 9.08 -13.29 -6.42
C ARG A 269 7.81 -13.49 -7.23
N THR A 270 7.72 -14.58 -7.98
CA THR A 270 6.52 -14.95 -8.75
C THR A 270 5.32 -15.15 -7.83
N ASP A 271 5.49 -15.85 -6.72
CA ASP A 271 4.44 -16.10 -5.72
C ASP A 271 3.95 -14.79 -5.08
N PHE A 272 4.86 -13.86 -4.76
CA PHE A 272 4.51 -12.54 -4.24
C PHE A 272 3.60 -11.78 -5.22
N TRP A 273 3.98 -11.71 -6.50
CA TRP A 273 3.18 -11.02 -7.51
C TRP A 273 1.87 -11.72 -7.79
N ALA A 274 1.87 -13.05 -7.90
CA ALA A 274 0.66 -13.84 -8.09
C ALA A 274 -0.35 -13.60 -6.95
N GLU A 275 0.10 -13.54 -5.70
CA GLU A 275 -0.75 -13.23 -4.55
C GLU A 275 -1.26 -11.79 -4.57
N CYS A 276 -0.41 -10.79 -4.89
CA CYS A 276 -0.84 -9.40 -5.07
C CYS A 276 -1.95 -9.27 -6.13
N ALA A 277 -1.79 -9.91 -7.29
CA ALA A 277 -2.82 -9.94 -8.33
C ALA A 277 -4.09 -10.65 -7.87
N ALA A 278 -3.97 -11.78 -7.15
CA ALA A 278 -5.11 -12.54 -6.65
C ALA A 278 -5.94 -11.72 -5.65
N VAL A 279 -5.31 -11.10 -4.66
CA VAL A 279 -6.02 -10.28 -3.66
C VAL A 279 -6.61 -9.01 -4.29
N THR A 280 -6.00 -8.48 -5.34
CA THR A 280 -6.54 -7.33 -6.11
C THR A 280 -7.82 -7.69 -6.87
N LYS A 281 -7.98 -8.95 -7.29
CA LYS A 281 -9.23 -9.44 -7.91
C LYS A 281 -10.32 -9.69 -6.88
N ALA A 282 -10.03 -10.42 -5.81
CA ALA A 282 -11.00 -10.76 -4.78
C ALA A 282 -10.31 -10.87 -3.40
N PRO A 283 -11.01 -10.54 -2.31
CA PRO A 283 -10.43 -10.75 -0.99
C PRO A 283 -10.12 -12.22 -0.73
N LYS A 284 -9.01 -12.50 -0.06
CA LYS A 284 -8.52 -13.87 0.20
C LYS A 284 -8.09 -14.03 1.65
N LYS A 285 -8.36 -15.22 2.19
CA LYS A 285 -7.76 -15.67 3.46
C LYS A 285 -6.32 -16.08 3.20
N LEU A 286 -5.37 -15.41 3.85
CA LEU A 286 -3.97 -15.76 3.79
C LEU A 286 -3.51 -16.19 5.18
N ALA A 287 -3.00 -17.42 5.25
CA ALA A 287 -2.29 -17.91 6.41
C ALA A 287 -0.80 -17.81 6.13
N LEU A 288 -0.04 -17.38 7.13
CA LEU A 288 1.39 -17.31 7.01
C LEU A 288 2.06 -17.82 8.28
N SER A 289 3.03 -18.70 8.06
CA SER A 289 4.02 -19.07 9.06
C SER A 289 5.25 -18.17 8.93
N HIS A 290 5.63 -17.49 9.99
CA HIS A 290 6.95 -16.87 10.07
C HIS A 290 7.76 -17.57 11.15
N TRP A 291 9.01 -17.84 10.84
CA TRP A 291 9.97 -18.39 11.77
C TRP A 291 10.69 -17.21 12.42
N THR A 292 10.53 -17.05 13.73
CA THR A 292 11.38 -16.14 14.50
C THR A 292 12.51 -16.94 15.11
N SER A 293 13.71 -16.64 14.69
CA SER A 293 14.93 -17.03 15.39
C SER A 293 15.20 -15.99 16.48
N VAL A 294 15.43 -16.44 17.71
CA VAL A 294 15.70 -15.59 18.86
C VAL A 294 16.88 -16.20 19.60
N ILE A 295 17.98 -15.47 19.70
CA ILE A 295 19.03 -15.81 20.66
C ILE A 295 18.52 -15.38 22.04
N THR A 296 18.27 -16.34 22.92
CA THR A 296 17.84 -16.11 24.31
C THR A 296 19.00 -15.59 25.15
N GLU A 297 18.71 -15.07 26.35
CA GLU A 297 19.73 -14.48 27.24
C GLU A 297 20.83 -15.49 27.64
N ASP A 298 20.54 -16.80 27.58
CA ASP A 298 21.50 -17.90 27.79
C ASP A 298 22.31 -18.25 26.52
N GLY A 299 22.21 -17.45 25.46
CA GLY A 299 22.94 -17.64 24.20
C GLY A 299 22.37 -18.70 23.26
N LYS A 300 21.22 -19.33 23.59
CA LYS A 300 20.63 -20.37 22.74
C LYS A 300 19.77 -19.79 21.62
N LEU A 301 19.87 -20.40 20.44
CA LEU A 301 18.98 -20.10 19.33
C LEU A 301 17.63 -20.81 19.55
N THR A 302 16.60 -20.05 19.90
CA THR A 302 15.22 -20.50 19.92
C THR A 302 14.56 -20.14 18.59
N VAL A 303 14.03 -21.13 17.89
CA VAL A 303 13.30 -20.94 16.63
C VAL A 303 11.82 -21.22 16.87
N THR A 304 10.97 -20.20 16.79
CA THR A 304 9.53 -20.31 16.99
C THR A 304 8.81 -20.07 15.67
N ARG A 305 7.94 -21.01 15.28
CA ARG A 305 6.99 -20.80 14.19
C ARG A 305 5.75 -20.13 14.75
N THR A 306 5.44 -18.93 14.28
CA THR A 306 4.17 -18.26 14.57
C THR A 306 3.31 -18.32 13.32
N GLU A 307 2.05 -18.73 13.47
CA GLU A 307 1.07 -18.68 12.39
C GLU A 307 0.15 -17.46 12.57
N LEU A 308 0.19 -16.56 11.61
CA LEU A 308 -0.76 -15.46 11.49
C LEU A 308 -1.74 -15.79 10.37
N THR A 309 -3.02 -15.81 10.69
CA THR A 309 -4.09 -15.95 9.70
C THR A 309 -4.84 -14.62 9.57
N VAL A 310 -4.97 -14.13 8.34
CA VAL A 310 -5.76 -12.94 8.00
C VAL A 310 -6.83 -13.36 7.02
N ASP A 311 -8.10 -13.30 7.43
CA ASP A 311 -9.22 -13.88 6.69
C ASP A 311 -9.64 -13.09 5.45
N ASN A 312 -9.30 -11.80 5.36
CA ASN A 312 -9.84 -10.88 4.38
C ASN A 312 -8.77 -9.91 3.82
N VAL A 313 -7.69 -10.45 3.26
CA VAL A 313 -6.65 -9.65 2.59
C VAL A 313 -7.18 -9.18 1.24
N LYS A 314 -7.19 -7.86 1.04
CA LYS A 314 -7.67 -7.20 -0.17
C LYS A 314 -6.79 -5.99 -0.44
N LEU A 315 -6.23 -5.94 -1.65
CA LEU A 315 -5.65 -4.72 -2.19
C LEU A 315 -6.69 -4.02 -3.05
N ASN A 316 -6.72 -2.70 -2.94
CA ASN A 316 -7.54 -1.85 -3.79
C ASN A 316 -6.63 -1.07 -4.72
N THR A 317 -7.20 -0.48 -5.76
CA THR A 317 -6.48 0.44 -6.63
C THR A 317 -6.99 1.88 -6.47
N PRO A 318 -6.86 2.54 -5.29
CA PRO A 318 -6.80 4.00 -5.37
C PRO A 318 -5.98 4.72 -4.28
N TRP A 319 -4.77 5.14 -4.63
CA TRP A 319 -4.28 6.46 -4.18
C TRP A 319 -4.76 7.58 -5.14
N THR A 320 -5.93 7.41 -5.77
CA THR A 320 -6.47 8.34 -6.76
C THR A 320 -7.94 8.64 -6.49
N SER A 321 -8.36 9.87 -6.82
CA SER A 321 -9.73 10.35 -6.59
C SER A 321 -10.75 9.80 -7.58
N LYS A 322 -10.29 9.26 -8.72
CA LYS A 322 -11.14 8.62 -9.73
C LYS A 322 -11.21 7.12 -9.44
N ILE A 323 -12.39 6.67 -9.00
CA ILE A 323 -12.74 5.24 -8.99
C ILE A 323 -12.60 4.74 -10.43
N SER A 324 -11.77 3.72 -10.67
CA SER A 324 -11.69 3.07 -11.97
C SER A 324 -13.12 2.69 -12.40
N GLN A 325 -13.55 3.16 -13.58
CA GLN A 325 -14.96 3.08 -13.99
C GLN A 325 -15.49 1.63 -14.07
N GLY A 326 -14.62 0.62 -13.97
CA GLY A 326 -14.94 -0.79 -13.99
C GLY A 326 -15.83 -1.30 -12.84
N LEU A 327 -15.86 -0.65 -11.67
CA LEU A 327 -16.75 -1.09 -10.57
C LEU A 327 -18.16 -0.48 -10.66
N LYS A 328 -18.28 0.79 -11.05
CA LYS A 328 -19.57 1.47 -11.16
C LYS A 328 -20.42 0.93 -12.32
N SER A 329 -19.79 0.50 -13.43
CA SER A 329 -20.51 -0.08 -14.57
C SER A 329 -21.08 -1.48 -14.27
N LYS A 330 -20.37 -2.32 -13.50
CA LYS A 330 -20.84 -3.66 -13.12
C LYS A 330 -22.02 -3.62 -12.14
N LEU A 331 -22.02 -2.70 -11.18
CA LEU A 331 -23.15 -2.51 -10.24
C LEU A 331 -24.39 -1.93 -10.94
N ARG A 332 -24.22 -0.99 -11.87
CA ARG A 332 -25.34 -0.46 -12.69
C ARG A 332 -25.92 -1.50 -13.64
N ASN A 333 -25.07 -2.28 -14.31
CA ASN A 333 -25.53 -3.31 -15.26
C ASN A 333 -26.15 -4.52 -14.55
N GLY A 334 -25.66 -4.88 -13.36
CA GLY A 334 -26.25 -5.92 -12.51
C GLY A 334 -27.68 -5.54 -12.06
N ALA A 335 -27.86 -4.33 -11.54
CA ALA A 335 -29.15 -3.81 -11.10
C ALA A 335 -30.16 -3.66 -12.26
N LEU A 336 -29.73 -3.17 -13.42
CA LEU A 336 -30.58 -3.07 -14.62
C LEU A 336 -30.96 -4.45 -15.17
N SER A 337 -30.08 -5.45 -15.11
CA SER A 337 -30.40 -6.81 -15.57
C SER A 337 -31.42 -7.52 -14.66
N PHE A 338 -31.38 -7.26 -13.35
CA PHE A 338 -32.35 -7.78 -12.38
C PHE A 338 -33.72 -7.13 -12.56
N LEU A 339 -33.78 -5.82 -12.78
CA LEU A 339 -35.03 -5.10 -13.07
C LEU A 339 -35.65 -5.57 -14.40
N HIS A 340 -34.85 -5.78 -15.45
CA HIS A 340 -35.38 -6.29 -16.74
C HIS A 340 -35.89 -7.75 -16.65
N LYS A 341 -35.25 -8.62 -15.86
CA LYS A 341 -35.74 -9.99 -15.65
C LYS A 341 -37.02 -10.04 -14.81
N SER A 342 -37.19 -9.10 -13.88
CA SER A 342 -38.36 -9.00 -13.01
C SER A 342 -39.60 -8.54 -13.76
N VAL A 343 -39.45 -7.56 -14.66
CA VAL A 343 -40.56 -7.01 -15.47
C VAL A 343 -41.03 -8.01 -16.55
N ASN A 344 -40.12 -8.80 -17.13
CA ASN A 344 -40.49 -9.79 -18.15
C ASN A 344 -41.18 -11.06 -17.59
N LYS A 345 -41.03 -11.36 -16.29
CA LYS A 345 -41.76 -12.45 -15.64
C LYS A 345 -43.20 -12.05 -15.26
N ALA A 346 -43.43 -10.78 -14.94
CA ALA A 346 -44.77 -10.25 -14.64
C ALA A 346 -45.67 -10.11 -15.89
N ALA A 347 -45.08 -9.90 -17.08
CA ALA A 347 -45.83 -9.71 -18.33
C ALA A 347 -46.32 -11.01 -19.01
N LYS A 348 -45.94 -12.21 -18.52
CA LYS A 348 -46.33 -13.51 -19.13
C LYS A 348 -47.51 -14.22 -18.46
N VAL A 349 -48.18 -13.60 -17.49
CA VAL A 349 -49.41 -14.15 -16.86
C VAL A 349 -50.58 -13.19 -17.07
N LYS A 350 -51.21 -13.26 -18.25
CA LYS A 350 -52.65 -13.04 -18.50
C LYS A 350 -52.89 -12.82 -20.00
N LYS A 351 -53.22 -13.89 -20.71
CA LYS A 351 -54.18 -13.88 -21.84
C LYS A 351 -54.79 -15.28 -21.97
N LYS A 352 -55.76 -15.61 -21.11
CA LYS A 352 -56.75 -16.66 -21.42
C LYS A 352 -57.77 -16.02 -22.38
N LYS A 353 -57.85 -16.52 -23.61
CA LYS A 353 -58.95 -16.21 -24.55
C LYS A 353 -60.23 -16.95 -24.09
N PRO A 354 -61.42 -16.36 -24.24
CA PRO A 354 -62.67 -17.08 -24.04
C PRO A 354 -62.94 -18.00 -25.23
N ARG A 355 -63.42 -19.21 -24.94
CA ARG A 355 -63.97 -20.16 -25.92
C ARG A 355 -65.31 -19.63 -26.43
N ARG A 356 -65.55 -19.81 -27.73
CA ARG A 356 -66.89 -19.80 -28.32
C ARG A 356 -67.56 -21.15 -28.06
#